data_AF-K0SUI3-F1
#
_entry.id   AF-K0SUI3-F1
#
_cell.length_a   1.000
_cell.length_b   1.000
_cell.length_c   1.000
_cell.angle_alpha   90.00
_cell.angle_beta   90.00
_cell.angle_gamma   90.00
#
_symmetry.space_group_name_H-M   'P 1'
#
loop_
_entity.id
_entity.type
_entity.pdbx_description
1 polymer ?
#
loop_
_entity_poly.entity_id
_entity_poly.type
_entity_poly.pdbx_seq_one_letter_code
_entity_poly.pdbx_strand_id
1 'polypeptide(L)'
;MSGLTHAHSAVCLAPSSPPGGTHPPGFGGRAREAVCRWLEMAAFTALFRVHDGGAGADGCGPDGAFGDDLVLRQLARWAHVYVALADYRLGLIDEASRRGIPVVRHPYLHFPEDGNFSRLKDEKGAHKSSADAFMLGELIYIVPVLKMGVKKMSVYLPRGAWIHLWTGEQVTDQESLGKTVKVQCAVGEPPVFIRDCETMYQFVSSLRRKGVIDKIKRKEHRERKFPLKIIKS
;
A
#
# COMPACT_ATOMS: atom_id res chain seq x y z
N MET A 1 -1.40 3.12 21.65
CA MET A 1 -0.99 2.56 20.34
C MET A 1 -2.01 3.02 19.31
N SER A 2 -1.62 3.38 18.09
CA SER A 2 -2.60 3.76 17.05
C SER A 2 -3.44 2.54 16.68
N GLY A 3 -4.75 2.72 16.47
CA GLY A 3 -5.66 1.64 16.04
C GLY A 3 -5.28 0.99 14.70
N LEU A 4 -4.36 1.61 13.95
CA LEU A 4 -3.82 1.14 12.67
C LEU A 4 -3.23 -0.28 12.71
N THR A 5 -2.78 -0.76 13.87
CA THR A 5 -2.18 -2.11 13.99
C THR A 5 -3.17 -3.21 14.37
N HIS A 6 -4.45 -2.89 14.62
CA HIS A 6 -5.41 -3.84 15.22
C HIS A 6 -6.55 -4.29 14.29
N ALA A 7 -6.78 -3.65 13.13
CA ALA A 7 -7.85 -4.08 12.21
C ALA A 7 -7.37 -4.19 10.76
N HIS A 8 -7.35 -5.42 10.24
CA HIS A 8 -6.95 -5.74 8.86
C HIS A 8 -8.14 -5.88 7.89
N SER A 9 -9.39 -5.86 8.39
CA SER A 9 -10.60 -6.15 7.60
C SER A 9 -11.54 -4.95 7.40
N ALA A 10 -11.28 -3.82 8.06
CA ALA A 10 -12.04 -2.59 7.89
C ALA A 10 -11.25 -1.36 8.34
N VAL A 11 -11.44 -0.25 7.62
CA VAL A 11 -10.98 1.09 8.04
C VAL A 11 -11.96 1.64 9.06
N CYS A 12 -11.51 1.83 10.30
CA CYS A 12 -12.30 2.55 11.29
C CYS A 12 -12.17 4.06 11.02
N LEU A 13 -13.30 4.70 10.73
CA LEU A 13 -13.36 6.14 10.48
C LEU A 13 -13.46 6.97 11.77
N ALA A 14 -13.78 6.33 12.89
CA ALA A 14 -13.76 6.96 14.20
C ALA A 14 -12.31 7.02 14.75
N PRO A 15 -11.85 8.19 15.22
CA PRO A 15 -10.54 8.28 15.87
C PRO A 15 -10.53 7.46 17.16
N SER A 16 -9.42 6.79 17.46
CA SER A 16 -9.24 6.10 18.74
C SER A 16 -9.34 7.10 19.89
N SER A 17 -10.35 6.95 20.76
CA SER A 17 -10.49 7.75 21.97
C SER A 17 -9.31 7.48 22.91
N PRO A 18 -8.70 8.50 23.54
CA PRO A 18 -7.80 8.26 24.66
C PRO A 18 -8.58 7.60 25.81
N PRO A 19 -7.96 6.71 26.60
CA PRO A 19 -8.62 6.14 27.77
C PRO A 19 -8.98 7.27 28.75
N GLY A 20 -10.28 7.42 29.02
CA GLY A 20 -10.81 8.36 30.03
C GLY A 20 -11.13 9.80 29.59
N GLY A 21 -11.26 10.10 28.29
CA GLY A 21 -11.56 11.46 27.82
C GLY A 21 -12.75 11.57 26.86
N THR A 22 -13.59 12.60 27.08
CA THR A 22 -14.56 13.10 26.08
C THR A 22 -13.80 13.70 24.90
N HIS A 23 -14.24 13.41 23.68
CA HIS A 23 -13.62 13.95 22.46
C HIS A 23 -13.64 15.48 22.47
N PRO A 24 -12.52 16.17 22.12
CA PRO A 24 -12.62 17.57 21.73
C PRO A 24 -13.55 17.67 20.50
N PRO A 25 -14.37 18.73 20.39
CA PRO A 25 -15.28 18.88 19.26
C PRO A 25 -14.50 18.97 17.94
N GLY A 26 -14.83 18.07 17.00
CA GLY A 26 -14.37 18.13 15.61
C GLY A 26 -13.32 17.09 15.19
N PHE A 27 -13.43 16.67 13.93
CA PHE A 27 -12.48 15.81 13.23
C PHE A 27 -11.13 16.52 13.00
N GLY A 28 -10.23 16.43 13.99
CA GLY A 28 -8.94 17.11 13.96
C GLY A 28 -7.92 16.53 12.98
N GLY A 29 -6.86 17.30 12.66
CA GLY A 29 -5.85 16.93 11.65
C GLY A 29 -5.15 15.58 11.89
N ARG A 30 -4.95 15.17 13.15
CA ARG A 30 -4.39 13.84 13.47
C ARG A 30 -5.35 12.70 13.16
N ALA A 31 -6.65 12.90 13.36
CA ALA A 31 -7.68 11.92 12.99
C ALA A 31 -7.78 11.80 11.46
N ARG A 32 -7.77 12.94 10.76
CA ARG A 32 -7.70 13.00 9.30
C ARG A 32 -6.53 12.24 8.73
N GLU A 33 -5.32 12.50 9.21
CA GLU A 33 -4.12 11.80 8.75
C GLU A 33 -4.25 10.29 9.00
N ALA A 34 -4.74 9.89 10.18
CA ALA A 34 -4.95 8.48 10.51
C ALA A 34 -5.86 7.77 9.51
N VAL A 35 -7.02 8.37 9.22
CA VAL A 35 -7.98 7.82 8.26
C VAL A 35 -7.36 7.73 6.87
N CYS A 36 -6.66 8.77 6.42
CA CYS A 36 -6.02 8.77 5.11
C CYS A 36 -4.93 7.67 4.99
N ARG A 37 -4.08 7.51 6.01
CA ARG A 37 -3.07 6.44 6.08
C ARG A 37 -3.70 5.04 6.12
N TRP A 38 -4.88 4.91 6.70
CA TRP A 38 -5.60 3.64 6.70
C TRP A 38 -6.19 3.31 5.32
N LEU A 39 -6.77 4.31 4.63
CA LEU A 39 -7.28 4.16 3.28
C LEU A 39 -6.17 3.78 2.29
N GLU A 40 -5.00 4.42 2.42
CA GLU A 40 -3.76 4.09 1.71
C GLU A 40 -3.44 2.59 1.81
N MET A 41 -3.39 2.05 3.03
CA MET A 41 -3.09 0.65 3.28
C MET A 41 -4.22 -0.27 2.77
N ALA A 42 -5.47 0.07 3.06
CA ALA A 42 -6.63 -0.77 2.77
C ALA A 42 -6.85 -0.99 1.27
N ALA A 43 -6.46 -0.04 0.41
CA ALA A 43 -6.58 -0.20 -1.04
C ALA A 43 -5.74 -1.36 -1.60
N PHE A 44 -4.71 -1.79 -0.87
CA PHE A 44 -3.82 -2.90 -1.25
C PHE A 44 -4.11 -4.20 -0.49
N THR A 45 -5.28 -4.32 0.15
CA THR A 45 -5.70 -5.56 0.81
C THR A 45 -6.73 -6.33 -0.03
N ALA A 46 -7.26 -7.43 0.52
CA ALA A 46 -8.32 -8.21 -0.10
C ALA A 46 -9.66 -7.45 -0.16
N LEU A 47 -9.97 -6.62 0.83
CA LEU A 47 -11.25 -5.91 0.95
C LEU A 47 -11.04 -4.44 1.28
N PHE A 48 -11.72 -3.56 0.54
CA PHE A 48 -11.73 -2.13 0.80
C PHE A 48 -13.07 -1.72 1.40
N ARG A 49 -13.14 -1.68 2.73
CA ARG A 49 -14.36 -1.39 3.49
C ARG A 49 -14.07 -0.37 4.58
N VAL A 50 -14.98 0.58 4.74
CA VAL A 50 -15.03 1.51 5.88
C VAL A 50 -16.06 1.06 6.91
N HIS A 51 -15.83 1.39 8.18
CA HIS A 51 -16.77 1.18 9.29
C HIS A 51 -16.82 2.43 10.14
N ASP A 52 -18.01 2.71 10.67
CA ASP A 52 -18.27 3.85 11.55
C ASP A 52 -17.73 3.72 13.00
N GLY A 53 -17.19 2.55 13.38
CA GLY A 53 -16.67 2.28 14.73
C GLY A 53 -17.68 1.76 15.77
N GLY A 54 -18.98 1.67 15.45
CA GLY A 54 -20.02 1.15 16.36
C GLY A 54 -20.44 2.10 17.51
N ALA A 55 -21.67 1.90 18.01
CA ALA A 55 -22.29 2.59 19.15
C ALA A 55 -22.47 4.11 19.03
N GLY A 56 -22.90 4.61 17.87
CA GLY A 56 -23.30 6.02 17.73
C GLY A 56 -22.16 7.03 17.90
N ALA A 57 -20.91 6.59 17.76
CA ALA A 57 -19.74 7.43 17.92
C ALA A 57 -19.70 8.55 16.86
N ASP A 58 -19.69 9.79 17.35
CA ASP A 58 -19.72 11.08 16.67
C ASP A 58 -18.57 11.33 15.65
N GLY A 59 -17.72 10.34 15.39
CA GLY A 59 -16.55 10.43 14.51
C GLY A 59 -16.85 10.27 13.02
N CYS A 60 -18.04 9.78 12.65
CA CYS A 60 -18.41 9.51 11.26
C CYS A 60 -19.54 10.40 10.74
N GLY A 61 -20.18 11.22 11.58
CA GLY A 61 -21.25 12.11 11.15
C GLY A 61 -20.78 13.29 10.27
N PRO A 62 -21.67 14.26 9.99
CA PRO A 62 -21.35 15.50 9.27
C PRO A 62 -20.24 16.33 9.92
N ASP A 63 -20.01 16.16 11.23
CA ASP A 63 -18.91 16.81 11.96
C ASP A 63 -17.65 15.91 12.09
N GLY A 64 -17.71 14.73 11.46
CA GLY A 64 -16.72 13.66 11.49
C GLY A 64 -16.06 13.42 10.12
N ALA A 65 -15.62 12.18 9.89
CA ALA A 65 -14.93 11.77 8.67
C ALA A 65 -15.77 11.94 7.39
N PHE A 66 -17.10 11.75 7.45
CA PHE A 66 -17.98 11.97 6.29
C PHE A 66 -18.29 13.44 6.02
N GLY A 67 -18.01 14.34 6.98
CA GLY A 67 -18.05 15.79 6.76
C GLY A 67 -16.77 16.39 6.19
N ASP A 68 -15.68 15.61 6.16
CA ASP A 68 -14.37 16.10 5.74
C ASP A 68 -14.13 15.83 4.25
N ASP A 69 -14.24 16.88 3.43
CA ASP A 69 -14.00 16.85 1.99
C ASP A 69 -12.66 16.19 1.58
N LEU A 70 -11.61 16.37 2.38
CA LEU A 70 -10.31 15.77 2.09
C LEU A 70 -10.37 14.26 2.29
N VAL A 71 -11.00 13.80 3.38
CA VAL A 71 -11.22 12.37 3.61
C VAL A 71 -12.06 11.75 2.51
N LEU A 72 -13.15 12.39 2.10
CA LEU A 72 -13.99 11.89 1.00
C LEU A 72 -13.24 11.82 -0.32
N ARG A 73 -12.42 12.83 -0.66
CA ARG A 73 -11.55 12.79 -1.85
C ARG A 73 -10.53 11.66 -1.77
N GLN A 74 -9.93 11.43 -0.61
CA GLN A 74 -9.00 10.31 -0.41
C GLN A 74 -9.72 8.96 -0.53
N LEU A 75 -10.92 8.82 0.04
CA LEU A 75 -11.74 7.62 -0.09
C LEU A 75 -12.01 7.30 -1.57
N ALA A 76 -12.44 8.29 -2.36
CA ALA A 76 -12.66 8.12 -3.80
C ALA A 76 -11.37 7.76 -4.56
N ARG A 77 -10.26 8.45 -4.26
CA ARG A 77 -8.93 8.17 -4.84
C ARG A 77 -8.50 6.73 -4.57
N TRP A 78 -8.63 6.25 -3.34
CA TRP A 78 -8.20 4.91 -2.95
C TRP A 78 -9.17 3.82 -3.41
N ALA A 79 -10.46 4.12 -3.54
CA ALA A 79 -11.41 3.26 -4.23
C ALA A 79 -11.01 3.04 -5.71
N HIS A 80 -10.57 4.09 -6.40
CA HIS A 80 -10.05 3.96 -7.76
C HIS A 80 -8.81 3.06 -7.85
N VAL A 81 -7.88 3.15 -6.86
CA VAL A 81 -6.74 2.24 -6.78
C VAL A 81 -7.18 0.80 -6.55
N TYR A 82 -8.08 0.59 -5.59
CA TYR A 82 -8.61 -0.74 -5.29
C TYR A 82 -9.26 -1.39 -6.51
N VAL A 83 -10.13 -0.65 -7.22
CA VAL A 83 -10.80 -1.11 -8.44
C VAL A 83 -9.81 -1.37 -9.58
N ALA A 84 -8.76 -0.55 -9.73
CA ALA A 84 -7.75 -0.75 -10.76
C ALA A 84 -6.94 -2.07 -10.58
N LEU A 85 -6.99 -2.68 -9.39
CA LEU A 85 -6.38 -3.98 -9.09
C LEU A 85 -7.39 -5.14 -9.09
N ALA A 86 -8.64 -4.92 -9.51
CA ALA A 86 -9.71 -5.92 -9.40
C ALA A 86 -9.33 -7.26 -10.05
N ASP A 87 -8.91 -7.26 -11.32
CA ASP A 87 -8.57 -8.48 -12.05
C ASP A 87 -7.39 -9.24 -11.42
N TYR A 88 -6.34 -8.51 -11.05
CA TYR A 88 -5.19 -9.09 -10.34
C TYR A 88 -5.62 -9.70 -9.00
N ARG A 89 -6.44 -8.99 -8.23
CA ARG A 89 -6.93 -9.46 -6.93
C ARG A 89 -7.85 -10.67 -7.06
N LEU A 90 -8.71 -10.73 -8.09
CA LEU A 90 -9.53 -11.90 -8.36
C LEU A 90 -8.67 -13.13 -8.67
N GLY A 91 -7.59 -12.98 -9.44
CA GLY A 91 -6.61 -14.04 -9.65
C GLY A 91 -5.97 -14.53 -8.34
N LEU A 92 -5.62 -13.61 -7.44
CA LEU A 92 -5.08 -13.96 -6.12
C LEU A 92 -6.12 -14.66 -5.21
N ILE A 93 -7.38 -14.26 -5.28
CA ILE A 93 -8.48 -14.90 -4.51
C ILE A 93 -8.71 -16.32 -5.02
N ASP A 94 -8.72 -16.51 -6.33
CA ASP A 94 -8.81 -17.84 -6.93
C ASP A 94 -7.61 -18.72 -6.52
N GLU A 95 -6.39 -18.18 -6.57
CA GLU A 95 -5.19 -18.87 -6.09
C GLU A 95 -5.31 -19.27 -4.61
N ALA A 96 -5.80 -18.35 -3.78
CA ALA A 96 -6.04 -18.59 -2.36
C ALA A 96 -7.06 -19.74 -2.15
N SER A 97 -8.12 -19.78 -2.95
CA SER A 97 -9.14 -20.82 -2.87
C SER A 97 -8.61 -22.21 -3.25
N ARG A 98 -7.70 -22.28 -4.24
CA ARG A 98 -7.16 -23.55 -4.77
C ARG A 98 -5.94 -24.07 -4.02
N ARG A 99 -5.09 -23.17 -3.53
CA ARG A 99 -3.76 -23.49 -2.98
C ARG A 99 -3.57 -23.09 -1.51
N GLY A 100 -4.51 -22.35 -0.93
CA GLY A 100 -4.39 -21.82 0.43
C GLY A 100 -3.39 -20.67 0.59
N ILE A 101 -2.88 -20.10 -0.51
CA ILE A 101 -1.91 -19.01 -0.47
C ILE A 101 -2.64 -17.68 -0.23
N PRO A 102 -2.33 -16.90 0.83
CA PRO A 102 -3.03 -15.65 1.12
C PRO A 102 -2.95 -14.62 -0.02
N VAL A 103 -3.99 -13.79 -0.16
CA VAL A 103 -4.01 -12.64 -1.10
C VAL A 103 -2.99 -11.58 -0.66
N VAL A 104 -3.02 -11.22 0.62
CA VAL A 104 -2.04 -10.34 1.28
C VAL A 104 -1.03 -11.22 1.98
N ARG A 105 0.24 -11.07 1.62
CA ARG A 105 1.31 -12.00 1.98
C ARG A 105 2.35 -11.29 2.83
N HIS A 106 2.85 -11.98 3.84
CA HIS A 106 4.08 -11.55 4.51
C HIS A 106 5.26 -11.71 3.52
N PRO A 107 6.18 -10.73 3.39
CA PRO A 107 7.27 -10.80 2.41
C PRO A 107 8.15 -12.04 2.54
N TYR A 108 8.30 -12.58 3.76
CA TYR A 108 8.98 -13.86 4.03
C TYR A 108 8.51 -15.02 3.14
N LEU A 109 7.23 -15.06 2.72
CA LEU A 109 6.72 -16.10 1.81
C LEU A 109 7.40 -16.08 0.43
N HIS A 110 7.86 -14.90 0.01
CA HIS A 110 8.56 -14.71 -1.28
C HIS A 110 10.09 -14.66 -1.11
N PHE A 111 10.58 -14.31 0.09
CA PHE A 111 12.00 -14.13 0.39
C PHE A 111 12.39 -14.86 1.69
N PRO A 112 12.29 -16.20 1.73
CA PRO A 112 12.54 -16.97 2.96
C PRO A 112 14.00 -16.94 3.42
N GLU A 113 14.94 -16.75 2.48
CA GLU A 113 16.38 -16.65 2.74
C GLU A 113 16.81 -15.26 3.20
N ASP A 114 15.93 -14.27 3.12
CA ASP A 114 16.22 -12.89 3.48
C ASP A 114 15.98 -12.68 4.98
N GLY A 115 17.08 -12.62 5.73
CA GLY A 115 17.07 -12.43 7.18
C GLY A 115 16.31 -11.17 7.65
N ASN A 116 16.11 -10.18 6.77
CA ASN A 116 15.36 -8.95 7.10
C ASN A 116 13.87 -9.19 7.32
N PHE A 117 13.32 -10.33 6.88
CA PHE A 117 11.92 -10.72 7.13
C PHE A 117 11.77 -11.89 8.11
N SER A 118 12.87 -12.34 8.70
CA SER A 118 12.83 -13.37 9.74
C SER A 118 12.19 -12.84 11.02
N ARG A 119 11.40 -13.69 11.71
CA ARG A 119 10.81 -13.38 13.02
C ARG A 119 11.85 -13.32 14.16
N LEU A 120 13.06 -13.83 13.92
CA LEU A 120 14.16 -13.78 14.88
C LEU A 120 14.63 -12.33 14.98
N LYS A 121 14.07 -11.62 15.95
CA LYS A 121 14.51 -10.29 16.36
C LYS A 121 16.01 -10.33 16.56
N ASP A 122 16.71 -9.42 15.89
CA ASP A 122 18.02 -9.00 16.30
C ASP A 122 17.96 -8.49 17.75
N GLU A 123 18.85 -9.02 18.58
CA GLU A 123 19.09 -8.73 20.00
C GLU A 123 19.29 -7.24 20.33
N LYS A 124 19.36 -6.38 19.31
CA LYS A 124 19.53 -4.92 19.39
C LYS A 124 18.23 -4.13 19.28
N GLY A 125 17.07 -4.78 19.21
CA GLY A 125 15.77 -4.11 19.34
C GLY A 125 15.44 -3.11 18.21
N ALA A 126 16.13 -3.18 17.09
CA ALA A 126 15.91 -2.30 15.94
C ALA A 126 14.67 -2.75 15.15
N HIS A 127 13.48 -2.43 15.66
CA HIS A 127 12.33 -2.36 14.79
C HIS A 127 12.61 -1.34 13.66
N LYS A 128 12.08 -1.59 12.45
CA LYS A 128 10.79 -0.94 12.07
C LYS A 128 10.62 -0.54 10.59
N SER A 129 11.28 -1.19 9.63
CA SER A 129 10.94 -0.98 8.21
C SER A 129 10.28 -2.20 7.58
N SER A 130 10.84 -3.40 7.81
CA SER A 130 10.43 -4.62 7.10
C SER A 130 9.30 -5.40 7.79
N ALA A 131 9.13 -5.23 9.10
CA ALA A 131 8.14 -5.97 9.89
C ALA A 131 6.68 -5.58 9.58
N ASP A 132 6.47 -4.31 9.21
CA ASP A 132 5.14 -3.79 8.87
C ASP A 132 4.86 -3.86 7.36
N ALA A 133 5.84 -4.32 6.56
CA ALA A 133 5.71 -4.46 5.12
C ALA A 133 4.88 -5.69 4.74
N PHE A 134 4.15 -5.58 3.63
CA PHE A 134 3.40 -6.69 3.09
C PHE A 134 3.41 -6.67 1.56
N MET A 135 3.06 -7.81 0.99
CA MET A 135 2.93 -7.99 -0.44
C MET A 135 1.46 -8.19 -0.81
N LEU A 136 1.01 -7.59 -1.91
CA LEU A 136 -0.24 -7.99 -2.55
C LEU A 136 0.10 -8.95 -3.70
N GLY A 137 -0.12 -10.24 -3.45
CA GLY A 137 0.41 -11.31 -4.29
C GLY A 137 1.93 -11.25 -4.36
N GLU A 138 2.50 -11.41 -5.56
CA GLU A 138 3.94 -11.38 -5.80
C GLU A 138 4.46 -10.08 -6.48
N LEU A 139 3.53 -9.25 -6.99
CA LEU A 139 3.87 -8.15 -7.87
C LEU A 139 3.97 -6.78 -7.19
N ILE A 140 3.40 -6.63 -5.98
CA ILE A 140 3.33 -5.34 -5.30
C ILE A 140 3.86 -5.49 -3.88
N TYR A 141 4.85 -4.68 -3.52
CA TYR A 141 5.42 -4.56 -2.19
C TYR A 141 5.02 -3.21 -1.57
N ILE A 142 4.45 -3.25 -0.37
CA ILE A 142 3.87 -2.10 0.31
C ILE A 142 4.52 -1.96 1.69
N VAL A 143 4.93 -0.74 2.04
CA VAL A 143 5.38 -0.39 3.39
C VAL A 143 4.49 0.75 3.94
N PRO A 144 3.47 0.44 4.77
CA PRO A 144 2.51 1.44 5.23
C PRO A 144 3.14 2.44 6.21
N VAL A 145 2.66 3.69 6.16
CA VAL A 145 3.08 4.73 7.11
C VAL A 145 2.19 4.67 8.35
N LEU A 146 2.69 4.05 9.42
CA LEU A 146 1.90 3.79 10.65
C LEU A 146 2.01 4.89 11.72
N LYS A 147 2.89 5.87 11.52
CA LYS A 147 3.13 6.99 12.45
C LYS A 147 2.71 8.31 11.79
N MET A 148 1.95 9.13 12.53
CA MET A 148 1.54 10.47 12.07
C MET A 148 2.72 11.42 11.91
N GLY A 149 2.58 12.39 11.01
CA GLY A 149 3.58 13.42 10.72
C GLY A 149 4.78 12.93 9.91
N VAL A 150 4.85 11.64 9.55
CA VAL A 150 5.94 11.09 8.74
C VAL A 150 5.76 11.48 7.28
N LYS A 151 6.78 12.17 6.75
CA LYS A 151 6.85 12.60 5.33
C LYS A 151 7.96 11.92 4.53
N LYS A 152 8.93 11.31 5.22
CA LYS A 152 10.04 10.55 4.66
C LYS A 152 10.32 9.35 5.55
N MET A 153 10.65 8.20 4.95
CA MET A 153 11.08 7.03 5.71
C MET A 153 12.12 6.21 4.95
N SER A 154 12.91 5.45 5.70
CA SER A 154 13.79 4.42 5.13
C SER A 154 12.98 3.15 4.92
N VAL A 155 13.07 2.59 3.72
CA VAL A 155 12.37 1.38 3.29
C VAL A 155 13.37 0.36 2.79
N TYR A 156 13.34 -0.83 3.35
CA TYR A 156 14.05 -1.99 2.81
C TYR A 156 13.27 -2.58 1.63
N LEU A 157 13.93 -2.71 0.49
CA LEU A 157 13.44 -3.44 -0.67
C LEU A 157 14.12 -4.80 -0.74
N PRO A 158 13.36 -5.89 -0.90
CA PRO A 158 13.93 -7.22 -1.07
C PRO A 158 14.57 -7.37 -2.44
N ARG A 159 15.23 -8.50 -2.65
CA ARG A 159 15.90 -8.81 -3.92
C ARG A 159 15.01 -8.65 -5.17
N GLY A 160 15.66 -8.27 -6.27
CA GLY A 160 15.07 -8.09 -7.59
C GLY A 160 14.66 -6.65 -7.92
N ALA A 161 14.11 -6.47 -9.12
CA ALA A 161 13.78 -5.14 -9.63
C ALA A 161 12.46 -4.60 -9.07
N TRP A 162 12.50 -3.35 -8.63
CA TRP A 162 11.36 -2.64 -8.05
C TRP A 162 11.23 -1.24 -8.65
N ILE A 163 10.02 -0.88 -9.05
CA ILE A 163 9.67 0.45 -9.54
C ILE A 163 8.80 1.13 -8.48
N HIS A 164 9.13 2.36 -8.10
CA HIS A 164 8.31 3.14 -7.19
C HIS A 164 7.04 3.62 -7.91
N LEU A 165 5.87 3.26 -7.38
CA LEU A 165 4.58 3.42 -8.07
C LEU A 165 4.29 4.88 -8.48
N TRP A 166 4.52 5.83 -7.57
CA TRP A 166 4.11 7.23 -7.76
C TRP A 166 5.05 8.01 -8.67
N THR A 167 6.36 7.73 -8.59
CA THR A 167 7.36 8.42 -9.41
C THR A 167 7.63 7.71 -10.74
N GLY A 168 7.29 6.42 -10.84
CA GLY A 168 7.65 5.55 -11.97
C GLY A 168 9.16 5.27 -12.08
N GLU A 169 9.94 5.65 -11.05
CA GLU A 169 11.38 5.46 -11.05
C GLU A 169 11.74 4.01 -10.69
N GLN A 170 12.65 3.42 -11.46
CA GLN A 170 13.26 2.16 -11.09
C GLN A 170 14.24 2.36 -9.93
N VAL A 171 13.97 1.72 -8.80
CA VAL A 171 14.73 1.90 -7.54
C VAL A 171 15.81 0.83 -7.39
N THR A 172 15.52 -0.38 -7.87
CA THR A 172 16.45 -1.53 -7.92
C THR A 172 16.32 -2.25 -9.25
N ASP A 173 17.37 -3.00 -9.61
CA ASP A 173 17.43 -3.87 -10.78
C ASP A 173 17.29 -5.35 -10.40
N GLN A 174 17.33 -6.24 -11.40
CA GLN A 174 17.15 -7.68 -11.21
C GLN A 174 18.28 -8.34 -10.41
N GLU A 175 19.47 -7.74 -10.40
CA GLU A 175 20.66 -8.28 -9.73
C GLU A 175 20.74 -7.84 -8.25
N SER A 176 19.93 -6.84 -7.86
CA SER A 176 19.86 -6.38 -6.48
C SER A 176 19.54 -7.51 -5.51
N LEU A 177 20.41 -7.69 -4.50
CA LEU A 177 20.23 -8.65 -3.39
C LEU A 177 19.41 -8.07 -2.22
N GLY A 178 18.82 -6.90 -2.41
CA GLY A 178 18.09 -6.14 -1.40
C GLY A 178 18.80 -4.84 -1.05
N LYS A 179 18.02 -3.79 -0.78
CA LYS A 179 18.54 -2.42 -0.62
C LYS A 179 17.62 -1.57 0.25
N THR A 180 18.19 -0.84 1.20
CA THR A 180 17.47 0.19 1.93
C THR A 180 17.54 1.53 1.20
N VAL A 181 16.37 2.14 0.96
CA VAL A 181 16.23 3.41 0.26
C VAL A 181 15.45 4.43 1.10
N LYS A 182 15.77 5.72 0.96
CA LYS A 182 14.98 6.79 1.58
C LYS A 182 13.94 7.27 0.57
N VAL A 183 12.67 7.22 0.94
CA VAL A 183 11.56 7.62 0.07
C VAL A 183 10.72 8.74 0.67
N GLN A 184 10.16 9.59 -0.19
CA GLN A 184 9.06 10.47 0.20
C GLN A 184 7.83 9.61 0.45
N CYS A 185 7.06 9.98 1.47
CA CYS A 185 5.81 9.30 1.81
C CYS A 185 4.81 10.32 2.33
N ALA A 186 4.50 11.32 1.50
CA ALA A 186 3.41 12.25 1.81
C ALA A 186 2.08 11.49 1.93
N VAL A 187 1.09 12.10 2.59
CA VAL A 187 -0.27 11.53 2.62
C VAL A 187 -0.81 11.51 1.19
N GLY A 188 -1.30 10.36 0.75
CA GLY A 188 -1.75 10.07 -0.61
C GLY A 188 -0.72 9.34 -1.49
N GLU A 189 0.53 9.22 -1.04
CA GLU A 189 1.63 8.54 -1.75
C GLU A 189 2.46 7.67 -0.78
N PRO A 190 1.87 6.59 -0.23
CA PRO A 190 2.57 5.65 0.66
C PRO A 190 3.67 4.90 -0.11
N PRO A 191 4.74 4.42 0.53
CA PRO A 191 5.74 3.59 -0.15
C PRO A 191 5.13 2.33 -0.76
N VAL A 192 5.00 2.32 -2.09
CA VAL A 192 4.45 1.22 -2.89
C VAL A 192 5.38 0.99 -4.06
N PHE A 193 5.78 -0.27 -4.22
CA PHE A 193 6.72 -0.70 -5.24
C PHE A 193 6.10 -1.83 -6.04
N ILE A 194 6.23 -1.75 -7.36
CA ILE A 194 5.66 -2.70 -8.30
C ILE A 194 6.77 -3.40 -9.08
N ARG A 195 6.50 -4.64 -9.49
CA ARG A 195 7.34 -5.36 -10.45
C ARG A 195 7.18 -4.78 -11.85
N ASP A 196 8.25 -4.89 -12.64
CA ASP A 196 8.26 -4.59 -14.07
C ASP A 196 7.60 -5.74 -14.85
N CYS A 197 6.28 -5.64 -15.10
CA CYS A 197 5.53 -6.63 -15.86
C CYS A 197 4.23 -6.04 -16.45
N GLU A 198 3.67 -6.73 -17.44
CA GLU A 198 2.46 -6.30 -18.16
C GLU A 198 1.27 -5.99 -17.24
N THR A 199 0.99 -6.86 -16.28
CA THR A 199 -0.10 -6.65 -15.30
C THR A 199 0.04 -5.33 -14.55
N MET A 200 1.27 -4.96 -14.15
CA MET A 200 1.54 -3.71 -13.45
C MET A 200 1.50 -2.50 -14.40
N TYR A 201 1.87 -2.67 -15.67
CA TYR A 201 1.68 -1.63 -16.69
C TYR A 201 0.21 -1.30 -16.94
N GLN A 202 -0.65 -2.32 -17.00
CA GLN A 202 -2.10 -2.13 -17.12
C GLN A 202 -2.69 -1.43 -15.88
N PHE A 203 -2.26 -1.85 -14.69
CA PHE A 203 -2.61 -1.19 -13.43
C PHE A 203 -2.24 0.30 -13.43
N VAL A 204 -0.98 0.65 -13.72
CA VAL A 204 -0.52 2.04 -13.78
C VAL A 204 -1.26 2.84 -14.85
N SER A 205 -1.54 2.24 -16.02
CA SER A 205 -2.31 2.88 -17.08
C SER A 205 -3.76 3.17 -16.66
N SER A 206 -4.38 2.26 -15.90
CA SER A 206 -5.69 2.47 -15.28
C SER A 206 -5.68 3.64 -14.30
N LEU A 207 -4.67 3.72 -13.43
CA LEU A 207 -4.51 4.84 -12.49
C LEU A 207 -4.37 6.19 -13.18
N ARG A 208 -3.58 6.26 -14.27
CA ARG A 208 -3.43 7.48 -15.08
C ARG A 208 -4.74 7.91 -15.73
N ARG A 209 -5.51 6.98 -16.29
CA ARG A 209 -6.84 7.28 -16.88
C ARG A 209 -7.81 7.83 -15.85
N LYS A 210 -7.76 7.33 -14.61
CA LYS A 210 -8.59 7.79 -13.49
C LYS A 210 -8.04 9.04 -12.77
N GLY A 211 -6.93 9.61 -13.25
CA GLY A 211 -6.31 10.80 -12.64
C GLY A 211 -5.74 10.56 -11.24
N VAL A 212 -5.44 9.31 -10.87
CA VAL A 212 -4.86 8.97 -9.56
C VAL A 212 -3.36 9.29 -9.56
N ILE A 213 -2.64 8.92 -10.61
CA ILE A 213 -1.22 9.29 -10.77
C ILE A 213 -1.16 10.36 -11.84
N ASP A 214 -0.38 11.41 -11.59
CA ASP A 214 -0.13 12.45 -12.58
C ASP A 214 0.40 11.86 -13.89
N LYS A 215 0.22 12.60 -14.99
CA LYS A 215 0.86 12.27 -16.26
C LYS A 215 2.37 12.43 -16.11
N ILE A 216 3.05 11.41 -15.58
CA ILE A 216 4.51 11.32 -15.59
C ILE A 216 4.95 11.52 -17.05
N LYS A 217 5.76 12.55 -17.30
CA LYS A 217 6.43 12.73 -18.60
C LYS A 217 7.18 11.44 -18.91
N ARG A 218 6.75 10.70 -19.94
CA ARG A 218 7.51 9.56 -20.47
C ARG A 218 8.96 10.03 -20.66
N LYS A 219 9.91 9.54 -19.85
CA LYS A 219 11.26 9.33 -20.40
C LYS A 219 11.11 8.12 -21.29
N GLU A 220 11.30 8.31 -22.58
CA GLU A 220 11.27 7.26 -23.60
C GLU A 220 12.11 6.08 -23.12
N HIS A 221 11.43 5.00 -22.71
CA HIS A 221 12.09 3.73 -22.51
C HIS A 221 12.29 3.16 -23.91
N ARG A 222 13.57 3.02 -24.32
CA ARG A 222 13.99 2.35 -25.54
C ARG A 222 13.17 1.07 -25.74
N GLU A 223 12.48 0.99 -26.87
CA GLU A 223 11.86 -0.25 -27.35
C GLU A 223 12.93 -1.35 -27.37
N ARG A 224 12.83 -2.30 -26.42
CA ARG A 224 13.48 -3.60 -26.60
C ARG A 224 12.61 -4.37 -27.58
N LYS A 225 12.94 -4.28 -28.87
CA LYS A 225 12.43 -5.20 -29.90
C LYS A 225 12.80 -6.62 -29.50
N PHE A 226 11.80 -7.41 -29.10
CA PHE A 226 11.96 -8.87 -29.02
C PHE A 226 12.05 -9.42 -30.45
N PRO A 227 13.11 -10.16 -30.82
CA PRO A 227 13.13 -10.83 -32.11
C PRO A 227 12.13 -11.99 -32.08
N LEU A 228 11.05 -11.85 -32.85
CA LEU A 228 10.19 -12.97 -33.23
C LEU A 228 11.04 -13.97 -34.04
N LYS A 229 11.53 -15.03 -33.38
CA LYS A 229 12.01 -16.22 -34.09
C LYS A 229 10.78 -16.94 -34.65
N ILE A 230 10.50 -16.71 -35.92
CA ILE A 230 9.56 -17.52 -36.70
C ILE A 230 10.20 -18.91 -36.84
N ILE A 231 9.62 -19.90 -36.18
CA ILE A 231 9.93 -21.31 -36.41
C ILE A 231 9.23 -21.67 -37.72
N LYS A 232 10.00 -21.90 -38.80
CA LYS A 232 9.49 -22.53 -40.02
C LYS A 232 9.48 -24.05 -39.81
N SER A 233 8.31 -24.66 -39.93
CA SER A 233 8.15 -26.08 -40.31
C SER A 233 7.88 -26.16 -41.79
#